data_AF-A0AA41AQC2-F1
#
_entry.id   AF-A0AA41AQC2-F1
#
_cell.length_a   1.000
_cell.length_b   1.000
_cell.length_c   1.000
_cell.angle_alpha   90.00
_cell.angle_beta   90.00
_cell.angle_gamma   90.00
#
_symmetry.space_group_name_H-M   'P 1'
#
loop_
_entity.id
_entity.type
_entity.pdbx_description
1 polymer ?
#
loop_
_entity_poly.entity_id
_entity_poly.type
_entity_poly.pdbx_seq_one_letter_code
_entity_poly.pdbx_strand_id
1 'polypeptide(L)'
;MIEGRGPSPMFVMALVQRLPDTSLTVALASGGREHFGWGVDRHMTADIFDAINQNTRATGNWGKGKAPKLPAWPRPKPSKKAAKSDGPKKAGKRVSVAEIYKKFTARR
;
A
#
# COMPACT_ATOMS: atom_id res chain seq x y z
N MET A 1 -25.53 15.86 10.39
CA MET A 1 -25.68 16.94 9.38
C MET A 1 -26.07 16.29 8.05
N ILE A 2 -27.37 16.16 7.83
CA ILE A 2 -27.97 15.54 6.62
C ILE A 2 -28.49 16.71 5.78
N GLU A 3 -28.08 16.78 4.51
CA GLU A 3 -28.63 17.75 3.56
C GLU A 3 -29.33 16.96 2.44
N GLY A 4 -30.66 17.06 2.38
CA GLY A 4 -31.48 16.27 1.44
C GLY A 4 -31.59 14.78 1.80
N ARG A 5 -31.53 13.90 0.80
CA ARG A 5 -31.69 12.42 0.94
C ARG A 5 -30.41 11.68 1.33
N GLY A 6 -29.40 12.35 1.86
CA GLY A 6 -28.12 11.73 2.18
C GLY A 6 -27.24 12.51 3.14
N PRO A 7 -26.13 11.90 3.59
CA PRO A 7 -25.15 12.60 4.43
C PRO A 7 -24.64 13.84 3.69
N SER A 8 -24.55 14.97 4.40
CA SER A 8 -24.06 16.21 3.79
C SER A 8 -22.65 16.01 3.19
N PRO A 9 -22.35 16.58 2.01
CA PRO A 9 -21.03 16.44 1.39
C PRO A 9 -19.88 16.86 2.31
N MET A 10 -20.08 17.92 3.11
CA MET A 10 -19.11 18.39 4.10
C MET A 10 -18.85 17.36 5.20
N PHE A 11 -19.90 16.67 5.67
CA PHE A 11 -19.76 15.59 6.64
C PHE A 11 -19.00 14.39 6.07
N VAL A 12 -19.26 14.03 4.81
CA VAL A 12 -18.51 12.97 4.12
C VAL A 12 -17.02 13.34 3.98
N MET A 13 -16.72 14.57 3.59
CA MET A 13 -15.32 15.04 3.48
C MET A 13 -14.62 15.10 4.83
N ALA A 14 -15.31 15.53 5.89
CA ALA A 14 -14.77 15.54 7.24
C ALA A 14 -14.43 14.12 7.75
N LEU A 15 -15.24 13.12 7.42
CA LEU A 15 -14.95 11.72 7.72
C LEU A 15 -13.72 11.24 6.96
N VAL A 16 -13.62 11.53 5.66
CA VAL A 16 -12.45 11.15 4.82
C VAL A 16 -11.14 11.72 5.38
N GLN A 17 -11.14 12.97 5.86
CA GLN A 17 -9.95 13.64 6.39
C GLN A 17 -9.46 13.09 7.75
N ARG A 18 -10.33 12.40 8.50
CA ARG A 18 -10.01 11.82 9.82
C ARG A 18 -10.09 10.30 9.83
N LEU A 19 -9.89 9.66 8.68
CA LEU A 19 -9.81 8.21 8.66
C LEU A 19 -8.58 7.75 9.45
N PRO A 20 -8.72 6.71 10.29
CA PRO A 20 -7.58 6.13 10.98
C PRO A 20 -6.47 5.74 9.99
N ASP A 21 -5.22 5.85 10.43
CA ASP A 21 -4.03 5.44 9.69
C ASP A 21 -4.06 3.95 9.29
N THR A 22 -4.73 3.12 10.08
CA THR A 22 -4.99 1.70 9.83
C THR A 22 -6.08 1.41 8.79
N SER A 23 -6.78 2.43 8.29
CA SER A 23 -7.93 2.27 7.41
C SER A 23 -7.56 1.80 5.99
N LEU A 24 -8.56 1.27 5.28
CA LEU A 24 -8.36 0.73 3.93
C LEU A 24 -8.00 1.81 2.91
N THR A 25 -8.50 3.03 3.07
CA THR A 25 -8.17 4.15 2.18
C THR A 25 -6.71 4.53 2.32
N VAL A 26 -6.20 4.61 3.55
CA VAL A 26 -4.80 4.91 3.84
C VAL A 26 -3.91 3.77 3.37
N ALA A 27 -4.29 2.52 3.60
CA ALA A 27 -3.58 1.35 3.10
C ALA A 27 -3.44 1.35 1.57
N LEU A 28 -4.54 1.64 0.87
CA LEU A 28 -4.55 1.69 -0.59
C LEU A 28 -3.70 2.85 -1.14
N ALA A 29 -3.74 4.01 -0.48
CA ALA A 29 -2.84 5.13 -0.79
C ALA A 29 -1.35 4.78 -0.54
N SER A 30 -1.08 3.97 0.49
CA SER A 30 0.27 3.60 0.93
C SER A 30 0.93 2.51 0.07
N GLY A 31 0.17 1.80 -0.77
CA GLY A 31 0.73 0.81 -1.69
C GLY A 31 -0.05 -0.50 -1.82
N GLY A 32 -1.21 -0.62 -1.18
CA GLY A 32 -2.15 -1.73 -1.42
C GLY A 32 -2.81 -2.27 -0.17
N ARG A 33 -3.68 -3.27 -0.36
CA ARG A 33 -4.46 -3.90 0.71
C ARG A 33 -3.61 -4.55 1.80
N GLU A 34 -2.37 -4.91 1.48
CA GLU A 34 -1.40 -5.49 2.44
C GLU A 34 -1.08 -4.53 3.59
N HIS A 35 -1.18 -3.21 3.37
CA HIS A 35 -0.98 -2.17 4.39
C HIS A 35 -2.21 -1.95 5.27
N PHE A 36 -3.29 -2.71 5.08
CA PHE A 36 -4.47 -2.58 5.91
C PHE A 36 -4.15 -3.01 7.35
N GLY A 37 -4.54 -2.18 8.33
CA GLY A 37 -4.18 -2.40 9.73
C GLY A 37 -2.73 -2.06 10.08
N TRP A 38 -1.92 -1.57 9.13
CA TRP A 38 -0.58 -1.05 9.39
C TRP A 38 -0.62 0.44 9.69
N GLY A 39 -0.86 0.75 10.96
CA GLY A 39 -0.72 2.11 11.48
C GLY A 39 0.72 2.48 11.81
N VAL A 40 0.92 3.71 12.25
CA VAL A 40 2.23 4.26 12.65
C VAL A 40 2.86 3.41 13.75
N ASP A 41 2.08 2.96 14.75
CA ASP A 41 2.57 2.13 15.85
C ASP A 41 3.15 0.79 15.37
N ARG A 42 2.52 0.16 14.37
CA ARG A 42 3.00 -1.10 13.79
C ARG A 42 4.25 -0.92 12.96
N HIS A 43 4.38 0.22 12.27
CA HIS A 43 5.63 0.58 11.60
C HIS A 43 6.76 0.80 12.60
N MET A 44 6.50 1.56 13.67
CA MET A 44 7.48 1.88 14.70
C MET A 44 7.95 0.63 15.46
N THR A 45 7.05 -0.27 15.84
CA THR A 45 7.42 -1.53 16.51
C THR A 45 8.26 -2.44 15.61
N ALA A 46 7.95 -2.50 14.32
CA ALA A 46 8.78 -3.23 13.35
C ALA A 46 10.18 -2.62 13.22
N ASP A 47 10.29 -1.28 13.21
CA ASP A 47 11.57 -0.57 13.16
C ASP A 47 12.41 -0.78 14.41
N ILE A 48 11.78 -0.74 15.60
CA ILE A 48 12.47 -1.05 16.87
C ILE A 48 12.98 -2.47 16.88
N PHE A 49 12.16 -3.45 16.47
CA PHE A 49 12.56 -4.85 16.39
C PHE A 49 13.75 -5.05 15.44
N ASP A 50 13.70 -4.43 14.27
CA ASP A 50 14.80 -4.52 13.30
C ASP A 50 16.07 -3.80 13.80
N ALA A 51 15.94 -2.67 14.51
CA ALA A 51 17.07 -1.97 15.12
C ALA A 51 17.74 -2.80 16.23
N ILE A 52 16.95 -3.46 17.09
CA ILE A 52 17.46 -4.37 18.12
C ILE A 52 18.18 -5.56 17.46
N ASN A 53 17.59 -6.14 16.42
CA ASN A 53 18.22 -7.25 15.69
C ASN A 53 19.52 -6.82 15.02
N GLN A 54 19.58 -5.62 14.45
CA GLN A 54 20.81 -5.06 13.87
C GLN A 54 21.87 -4.80 14.93
N ASN A 55 21.51 -4.16 16.05
CA ASN A 55 22.44 -3.91 17.15
C ASN A 55 22.98 -5.22 17.73
N THR A 56 22.12 -6.22 17.91
CA THR A 56 22.51 -7.56 18.39
C THR A 56 23.50 -8.20 17.43
N ARG A 57 23.24 -8.14 16.11
CA ARG A 57 24.15 -8.65 15.09
C ARG A 57 25.50 -7.92 15.07
N ALA A 58 25.50 -6.61 15.29
CA ALA A 58 26.71 -5.79 15.26
C ALA A 58 27.58 -5.94 16.52
N THR A 59 26.95 -6.02 17.69
CA THR A 59 27.63 -6.02 19.00
C THR A 59 27.90 -7.44 19.52
N GLY A 60 27.24 -8.46 18.97
CA GLY A 60 27.38 -9.83 19.43
C GLY A 60 28.81 -10.36 19.30
N ASN A 61 29.36 -10.90 20.39
CA ASN A 61 30.61 -11.63 20.39
C ASN A 61 30.36 -13.04 19.82
N TRP A 62 30.16 -13.13 18.51
CA TRP A 62 29.77 -14.36 17.79
C TRP A 62 30.90 -15.39 17.65
N GLY A 63 31.70 -15.63 18.70
CA GLY A 63 32.74 -16.66 18.76
C GLY A 63 33.48 -16.92 17.42
N LYS A 64 33.59 -18.20 17.03
CA LYS A 64 34.04 -18.63 15.70
C LYS A 64 32.82 -18.91 14.79
N GLY A 65 32.06 -17.88 14.43
CA GLY A 65 30.87 -18.08 13.60
C GLY A 65 30.34 -16.80 12.95
N LYS A 66 29.44 -16.98 11.97
CA LYS A 66 28.65 -15.87 11.41
C LYS A 66 27.49 -15.55 12.35
N ALA A 67 27.12 -14.28 12.43
CA ALA A 67 25.97 -13.83 13.20
C ALA A 67 24.69 -14.63 12.82
N PRO A 68 23.86 -15.04 13.80
CA PRO A 68 22.60 -15.73 13.57
C PRO A 68 21.68 -14.95 12.62
N LYS A 69 20.96 -15.68 11.77
CA LYS A 69 19.96 -15.09 10.87
C LYS A 69 18.67 -14.84 11.64
N LEU A 70 18.58 -13.67 12.28
CA LEU A 70 17.37 -13.22 12.95
C LEU A 70 16.27 -12.96 11.88
N PRO A 71 15.05 -13.48 12.07
CA PRO A 71 13.95 -13.23 11.16
C PRO A 71 13.58 -11.74 11.19
N ALA A 72 13.27 -11.16 10.04
CA ALA A 72 12.75 -9.80 9.96
C ALA A 72 11.28 -9.79 10.41
N TRP A 73 10.84 -8.67 10.98
CA TRP A 73 9.42 -8.49 11.29
C TRP A 73 8.57 -8.62 10.02
N PRO A 74 7.40 -9.29 10.04
CA PRO A 74 6.58 -9.51 8.86
C PRO A 74 5.92 -8.20 8.39
N ARG A 75 6.63 -7.40 7.57
CA ARG A 75 6.14 -6.14 7.01
C ARG A 75 5.31 -6.36 5.73
N PRO A 76 4.33 -5.49 5.43
CA PRO A 76 3.66 -5.45 4.15
C PRO A 76 4.73 -5.15 3.12
N LYS A 77 4.96 -6.11 2.23
CA LYS A 77 5.86 -5.86 1.12
C LYS A 77 5.13 -4.86 0.22
N PRO A 78 5.76 -3.75 -0.18
CA PRO A 78 5.17 -2.94 -1.22
C PRO A 78 4.88 -3.90 -2.36
N SER A 79 3.60 -3.96 -2.77
CA SER A 79 3.22 -4.60 -4.04
C SER A 79 4.29 -4.15 -5.02
N LYS A 80 5.10 -5.11 -5.51
CA LYS A 80 6.22 -4.82 -6.41
C LYS A 80 5.61 -3.87 -7.43
N LYS A 81 6.01 -2.58 -7.40
CA LYS A 81 5.60 -1.60 -8.41
C LYS A 81 5.71 -2.37 -9.70
N ALA A 82 4.57 -2.57 -10.40
CA ALA A 82 4.52 -3.32 -11.64
C ALA A 82 5.81 -2.96 -12.37
N ALA A 83 6.68 -3.96 -12.54
CA ALA A 83 8.10 -3.76 -12.81
C ALA A 83 8.21 -2.55 -13.74
N LYS A 84 9.01 -1.55 -13.37
CA LYS A 84 9.39 -0.51 -14.32
C LYS A 84 10.00 -1.26 -15.49
N SER A 85 9.18 -1.59 -16.47
CA SER A 85 9.60 -2.03 -17.77
C SER A 85 10.22 -0.77 -18.33
N ASP A 86 11.55 -0.67 -18.24
CA ASP A 86 12.35 0.32 -18.96
C ASP A 86 12.25 0.04 -20.47
N GLY A 87 11.05 0.19 -20.99
CA GLY A 87 10.66 0.03 -22.37
C GLY A 87 9.37 0.81 -22.57
N PRO A 88 9.21 1.53 -23.69
CA PRO A 88 8.03 2.33 -23.92
C PRO A 88 6.82 1.41 -23.84
N LYS A 89 5.89 1.69 -22.91
CA LYS A 89 4.55 1.11 -22.94
C LYS A 89 4.05 1.40 -24.35
N LYS A 90 3.92 0.37 -25.20
CA LYS A 90 3.27 0.51 -26.51
C LYS A 90 1.98 1.26 -26.23
N ALA A 91 1.90 2.51 -26.71
CA ALA A 91 0.71 3.32 -26.56
C ALA A 91 -0.44 2.44 -27.00
N GLY A 92 -1.36 2.13 -26.07
CA GLY A 92 -2.54 1.36 -26.39
C GLY A 92 -3.13 1.97 -27.66
N LYS A 93 -3.39 1.14 -28.67
CA LYS A 93 -3.91 1.58 -29.96
C LYS A 93 -5.02 2.59 -29.69
N ARG A 94 -4.89 3.83 -30.15
CA ARG A 94 -5.89 4.88 -29.90
C ARG A 94 -7.19 4.39 -30.51
N VAL A 95 -8.13 3.96 -29.66
CA VAL A 95 -9.44 3.45 -30.09
C VAL A 95 -10.36 4.64 -30.26
N SER A 96 -11.04 4.71 -31.40
CA SER A 96 -12.02 5.78 -31.63
C SER A 96 -13.29 5.55 -30.79
N VAL A 97 -14.00 6.63 -30.48
CA VAL A 97 -15.29 6.54 -29.74
C VAL A 97 -16.29 5.63 -30.47
N ALA A 98 -16.28 5.64 -31.81
CA ALA A 98 -17.11 4.77 -32.63
C ALA A 98 -16.82 3.27 -32.42
N GLU A 99 -15.55 2.89 -32.26
CA GLU A 99 -15.16 1.50 -32.00
C GLU A 99 -15.56 1.04 -30.60
N ILE A 100 -15.55 1.95 -29.61
CA ILE A 100 -16.04 1.67 -28.25
C ILE A 100 -17.54 1.42 -28.28
N TYR A 101 -18.30 2.27 -28.99
CA TYR A 101 -19.76 2.14 -29.12
C TYR A 101 -20.15 0.81 -29.78
N LYS A 102 -19.47 0.42 -30.87
CA LYS A 102 -19.72 -0.84 -31.59
C LYS A 102 -19.51 -2.08 -30.71
N LYS A 103 -18.50 -2.07 -29.84
CA LYS A 103 -18.26 -3.15 -28.88
C LYS A 103 -19.34 -3.21 -27.79
N PHE A 104 -19.87 -2.07 -27.40
CA PHE A 104 -20.92 -1.98 -26.38
C PHE A 104 -22.26 -2.50 -26.91
N THR A 105 -22.63 -2.13 -28.14
CA THR A 105 -23.88 -2.59 -28.75
C THR A 105 -23.86 -4.06 -29.15
N ALA A 106 -22.70 -4.61 -29.52
CA ALA A 106 -22.58 -6.03 -29.90
C ALA A 106 -22.72 -7.02 -28.72
N ARG A 107 -22.71 -6.52 -27.46
CA ARG A 107 -22.87 -7.33 -26.25
C ARG A 107 -24.27 -7.28 -25.66
N ARG A 108 -25.19 -6.54 -26.30
CA ARG A 108 -26.60 -6.47 -25.93
C ARG A 108 -27.41 -7.27 -26.93
#